data_AF-A0AAI8SJQ5-F1
#
_entry.id   AF-A0AAI8SJQ5-F1
#
_cell.length_a   1.000
_cell.length_b   1.000
_cell.length_c   1.000
_cell.angle_alpha   90.00
_cell.angle_beta   90.00
_cell.angle_gamma   90.00
#
_symmetry.space_group_name_H-M   'P 1'
#
loop_
_entity.id
_entity.type
_entity.pdbx_description
1 polymer ?
#
loop_
_entity_poly.entity_id
_entity_poly.type
_entity_poly.pdbx_seq_one_letter_code
_entity_poly.pdbx_strand_id
1 'polypeptide(L)'
;MGLRHSDIDAAARLVTVVPRVNTNRARAKGGGRQVPVPGAVIRLYADYLHGEYGELDSDYVFVNLWSGPIGYPLTYASVYDLVCRLRERTGIMFGPHTFRHSYATELLRRQVPVEVVAHLLGHASIATTSDAYAHLKVEDTRRALVAAGWLADRDGSW
;
A
#
# COMPACT_ATOMS: atom_id res chain seq x y z
N MET A 1 -1.88 -4.37 -6.45
CA MET A 1 -1.52 -5.12 -7.68
C MET A 1 -1.31 -4.24 -8.91
N GLY A 2 -1.95 -3.07 -9.03
CA GLY A 2 -1.70 -2.15 -10.16
C GLY A 2 -0.61 -1.10 -9.93
N LEU A 3 0.22 -1.26 -8.89
CA LEU A 3 1.23 -0.28 -8.48
C LEU A 3 2.42 -0.35 -9.44
N ARG A 4 2.89 0.79 -9.92
CA ARG A 4 4.09 0.92 -10.75
C ARG A 4 5.27 1.49 -9.96
N HIS A 5 6.50 1.26 -10.43
CA HIS A 5 7.70 1.81 -9.78
C HIS A 5 7.65 3.35 -9.70
N SER A 6 7.12 4.00 -10.74
CA SER A 6 6.91 5.44 -10.80
C SER A 6 5.93 5.99 -9.74
N ASP A 7 5.15 5.12 -9.10
CA ASP A 7 4.19 5.51 -8.07
C ASP A 7 4.83 5.58 -6.67
N ILE A 8 6.09 5.17 -6.53
CA ILE A 8 6.84 5.17 -5.27
C ILE A 8 7.86 6.30 -5.30
N ASP A 9 7.64 7.30 -4.44
CA ASP A 9 8.64 8.30 -4.13
C ASP A 9 9.40 7.88 -2.86
N ALA A 10 10.55 7.25 -3.06
CA ALA A 10 11.38 6.73 -1.99
C ALA A 10 11.93 7.85 -1.08
N ALA A 11 12.31 8.98 -1.68
CA ALA A 11 12.84 10.14 -0.97
C ALA A 11 11.75 10.79 -0.11
N ALA A 12 10.54 10.96 -0.65
CA ALA A 12 9.40 11.49 0.11
C ALA A 12 8.76 10.44 1.04
N ARG A 13 9.17 9.17 0.97
CA ARG A 13 8.51 8.03 1.63
C ARG A 13 7.01 8.07 1.38
N LEU A 14 6.64 8.10 0.10
CA LEU A 14 5.27 8.28 -0.34
C LEU A 14 4.91 7.28 -1.43
N VAL A 15 3.75 6.66 -1.29
CA VAL A 15 3.18 5.76 -2.31
C VAL A 15 1.91 6.40 -2.86
N THR A 16 1.84 6.56 -4.17
CA THR A 16 0.67 7.13 -4.85
C THR A 16 -0.17 6.04 -5.48
N VAL A 17 -1.38 5.83 -4.99
CA VAL A 17 -2.35 4.94 -5.64
C VAL A 17 -3.03 5.72 -6.75
N VAL A 18 -2.75 5.37 -8.01
CA VAL A 18 -3.32 6.05 -9.18
C VAL A 18 -4.38 5.18 -9.85
N PRO A 19 -5.60 5.68 -10.09
CA PRO A 19 -6.60 4.99 -10.90
C PRO A 19 -6.12 4.96 -12.35
N ARG A 20 -5.97 3.75 -12.89
CA ARG A 20 -5.58 3.53 -14.27
C ARG A 20 -6.09 2.17 -14.75
N VAL A 21 -6.18 2.03 -16.06
CA VAL A 21 -6.41 0.72 -16.68
C VAL A 21 -5.10 -0.07 -16.59
N ASN A 22 -5.16 -1.24 -15.97
CA ASN A 22 -4.00 -2.11 -15.80
C ASN A 22 -4.16 -3.39 -16.61
N THR A 23 -3.05 -3.93 -17.11
CA THR A 23 -3.03 -5.17 -17.89
C THR A 23 -3.53 -6.37 -17.07
N ASN A 24 -3.21 -6.41 -15.77
CA ASN A 24 -3.74 -7.40 -14.82
C ASN A 24 -5.18 -7.12 -14.34
N ARG A 25 -5.86 -6.13 -14.94
CA ARG A 25 -7.22 -5.68 -14.59
C ARG A 25 -7.39 -5.21 -13.14
N ALA A 26 -6.29 -4.96 -12.41
CA ALA A 26 -6.35 -4.40 -11.06
C ALA A 26 -6.92 -2.98 -11.11
N ARG A 27 -7.80 -2.65 -10.16
CA ARG A 27 -8.46 -1.34 -10.07
C ARG A 27 -8.26 -0.72 -8.70
N ALA A 28 -7.98 0.58 -8.67
CA ALA A 28 -8.02 1.35 -7.43
C ALA A 28 -9.47 1.69 -7.09
N LYS A 29 -9.95 1.22 -5.93
CA LYS A 29 -11.25 1.63 -5.39
C LYS A 29 -11.11 3.00 -4.71
N GLY A 30 -12.06 3.90 -4.95
CA GLY A 30 -12.12 5.20 -4.27
C GLY A 30 -11.19 6.29 -4.83
N GLY A 31 -10.87 6.25 -6.12
CA GLY A 31 -10.06 7.29 -6.76
C GLY A 31 -8.57 7.22 -6.40
N GLY A 32 -7.85 8.28 -6.78
CA GLY A 32 -6.41 8.41 -6.51
C GLY A 32 -6.13 8.96 -5.13
N ARG A 33 -5.05 8.49 -4.51
CA ARG A 33 -4.64 8.96 -3.17
C ARG A 33 -3.15 8.76 -2.94
N GLN A 34 -2.62 9.55 -2.03
CA GLN A 34 -1.24 9.47 -1.57
C GLN A 34 -1.20 8.88 -0.16
N VAL A 35 -0.27 7.94 0.07
CA VAL A 35 -0.13 7.21 1.32
C VAL A 35 1.30 7.41 1.82
N PRO A 36 1.51 8.25 2.84
CA PRO A 36 2.80 8.33 3.54
C PRO A 36 3.15 6.98 4.15
N VAL A 37 4.38 6.51 3.93
CA VAL A 37 4.83 5.20 4.43
C VAL A 37 6.03 5.32 5.38
N PRO A 38 6.18 4.38 6.33
CA PRO A 38 7.40 4.29 7.12
C PRO A 38 8.63 4.03 6.24
N GLY A 39 9.82 4.47 6.70
CA GLY A 39 11.07 4.17 6.01
C GLY A 39 11.34 2.66 5.85
N ALA A 40 10.79 1.84 6.75
CA ALA A 40 10.85 0.38 6.64
C ALA A 40 10.19 -0.16 5.36
N VAL A 41 9.11 0.45 4.89
CA VAL A 41 8.45 0.04 3.63
C VAL A 41 9.35 0.33 2.43
N ILE A 42 10.05 1.47 2.43
CA ILE A 42 11.01 1.81 1.37
C ILE A 42 12.21 0.85 1.38
N ARG A 43 12.69 0.45 2.56
CA ARG A 43 13.74 -0.58 2.68
C ARG A 43 13.28 -1.92 2.13
N LEU A 44 12.10 -2.40 2.53
CA LEU A 44 11.53 -3.65 1.99
C LEU A 44 11.36 -3.61 0.47
N TYR A 45 10.99 -2.45 -0.07
CA TYR A 45 10.92 -2.25 -1.52
C TYR A 45 12.30 -2.34 -2.18
N ALA A 46 13.32 -1.70 -1.62
CA ALA A 46 14.69 -1.79 -2.13
C ALA A 46 15.25 -3.22 -2.04
N ASP A 47 15.03 -3.91 -0.92
CA ASP A 47 15.43 -5.31 -0.71
C ASP A 47 14.75 -6.23 -1.74
N TYR A 48 13.45 -6.01 -1.99
CA TYR A 48 12.71 -6.71 -3.03
C TYR A 48 13.30 -6.48 -4.42
N LEU A 49 13.63 -5.23 -4.77
CA LEU A 49 14.23 -4.91 -6.07
C LEU A 49 15.58 -5.60 -6.27
N HIS A 50 16.42 -5.62 -5.24
CA HIS A 50 17.76 -6.19 -5.35
C HIS A 50 17.77 -7.72 -5.26
N GLY A 51 16.96 -8.30 -4.37
CA GLY A 51 17.00 -9.72 -4.05
C GLY A 51 16.09 -10.59 -4.92
N GLU A 52 14.85 -10.14 -5.15
CA GLU A 52 13.82 -10.97 -5.81
C GLU A 52 13.52 -10.49 -7.23
N TYR A 53 13.47 -9.18 -7.46
CA TYR A 53 13.10 -8.59 -8.74
C TYR A 53 14.25 -8.67 -9.75
N GLY A 54 15.49 -8.36 -9.34
CA GLY A 54 16.68 -8.46 -10.17
C GLY A 54 16.58 -7.63 -11.45
N GLU A 55 16.84 -8.27 -12.59
CA GLU A 55 16.89 -7.63 -13.93
C GLU A 55 15.56 -7.71 -14.70
N LEU A 56 14.44 -7.96 -14.02
CA LEU A 56 13.14 -8.03 -14.69
C LEU A 56 12.76 -6.68 -15.32
N ASP A 57 12.32 -6.72 -16.57
CA ASP A 57 11.84 -5.55 -17.30
C ASP A 57 10.31 -5.44 -17.17
N SER A 58 9.87 -4.68 -16.18
CA SER A 58 8.45 -4.40 -15.96
C SER A 58 8.26 -3.08 -15.22
N ASP A 59 7.20 -2.36 -15.56
CA ASP A 59 6.81 -1.14 -14.85
C ASP A 59 6.16 -1.43 -13.49
N TYR A 60 5.74 -2.68 -13.25
CA TYR A 60 4.93 -3.06 -12.10
C TYR A 60 5.79 -3.46 -10.91
N VAL A 61 5.43 -2.95 -9.72
CA VAL A 61 6.10 -3.34 -8.46
C VAL A 61 5.80 -4.79 -8.10
N PHE A 62 4.59 -5.27 -8.39
CA PHE A 62 4.15 -6.60 -7.99
C PHE A 62 4.04 -7.50 -9.22
N VAL A 63 5.12 -8.24 -9.48
CA VAL A 63 5.22 -9.16 -10.63
C VAL A 63 5.27 -10.61 -10.19
N ASN A 64 4.99 -11.50 -11.13
CA ASN A 64 5.10 -12.92 -10.93
C ASN A 64 6.56 -13.36 -10.98
N LEU A 65 6.99 -14.08 -9.95
CA LEU A 65 8.37 -14.55 -9.79
C LEU A 65 8.48 -16.08 -9.76
N TRP A 66 7.36 -16.82 -9.86
CA TRP A 66 7.37 -18.26 -9.59
C TRP A 66 6.54 -19.12 -10.55
N SER A 67 5.47 -18.62 -11.16
CA SER A 67 4.55 -19.47 -11.94
C SER A 67 3.82 -18.71 -13.05
N GLY A 68 3.74 -19.28 -14.24
CA GLY A 68 3.23 -18.56 -15.42
C GLY A 68 4.26 -17.57 -15.97
N PRO A 69 3.84 -16.54 -16.72
CA PRO A 69 4.78 -15.59 -17.32
C PRO A 69 5.53 -14.77 -16.25
N ILE A 70 6.82 -15.03 -16.10
CA ILE A 70 7.68 -14.31 -15.14
C ILE A 70 7.82 -12.84 -15.57
N GLY A 71 7.83 -11.92 -14.59
CA GLY A 71 7.87 -10.48 -14.82
C GLY A 71 6.51 -9.83 -15.15
N TYR A 72 5.47 -10.63 -15.41
CA TYR A 72 4.13 -10.10 -15.65
C TYR A 72 3.47 -9.65 -14.35
N PRO A 73 2.63 -8.60 -14.38
CA PRO A 73 1.95 -8.11 -13.19
C PRO A 73 1.07 -9.18 -12.56
N LEU A 74 1.19 -9.35 -11.24
CA LEU A 74 0.39 -10.29 -10.48
C LEU A 74 -1.11 -10.00 -10.67
N THR A 75 -1.87 -11.05 -10.98
CA THR A 75 -3.34 -11.04 -11.01
C THR A 75 -3.91 -11.35 -9.63
N TYR A 76 -5.20 -11.08 -9.44
CA TYR A 76 -5.89 -11.45 -8.20
C TYR A 76 -5.77 -12.94 -7.87
N ALA A 77 -5.87 -13.81 -8.88
CA ALA A 77 -5.70 -15.25 -8.72
C ALA A 77 -4.28 -15.61 -8.24
N SER A 78 -3.24 -15.02 -8.84
CA SER A 78 -1.85 -15.29 -8.44
C SER A 78 -1.51 -14.78 -7.03
N VAL A 79 -2.18 -13.72 -6.56
CA VAL A 79 -2.05 -13.25 -5.17
C VAL A 79 -2.68 -14.26 -4.22
N TYR A 80 -3.85 -14.79 -4.56
CA TYR A 80 -4.49 -15.81 -3.73
C TYR A 80 -3.69 -17.10 -3.67
N ASP A 81 -3.09 -17.51 -4.80
CA ASP A 81 -2.16 -18.64 -4.84
C ASP A 81 -0.95 -18.42 -3.90
N LEU A 82 -0.31 -17.24 -3.96
CA LEU A 82 0.77 -16.87 -3.03
C LEU A 82 0.30 -16.96 -1.57
N VAL A 83 -0.88 -16.42 -1.26
CA VAL A 83 -1.45 -16.47 0.10
C VAL A 83 -1.67 -17.92 0.55
N CYS A 84 -2.19 -18.80 -0.31
CA CYS A 84 -2.36 -20.22 0.02
C CYS A 84 -1.01 -20.88 0.34
N ARG A 85 0.01 -20.69 -0.50
CA ARG A 85 1.36 -21.23 -0.26
C ARG A 85 1.96 -20.71 1.06
N LEU A 86 1.73 -19.43 1.39
CA LEU A 86 2.19 -18.87 2.66
C LEU A 86 1.43 -19.44 3.87
N ARG A 87 0.11 -19.65 3.75
CA ARG A 87 -0.69 -20.31 4.80
C ARG A 87 -0.19 -21.72 5.07
N GLU A 88 0.05 -22.50 4.02
CA GLU A 88 0.56 -23.87 4.13
C GLU A 88 1.94 -23.91 4.82
N ARG A 89 2.83 -22.97 4.46
CA ARG A 89 4.18 -22.90 5.03
C ARG A 89 4.23 -22.42 6.48
N THR A 90 3.30 -21.55 6.89
CA THR A 90 3.36 -20.88 8.20
C THR A 90 2.32 -21.40 9.20
N GLY A 91 1.28 -22.08 8.73
CA GLY A 91 0.11 -22.43 9.53
C GLY A 91 -0.79 -21.25 9.89
N ILE A 92 -0.50 -20.03 9.42
CA ILE A 92 -1.23 -18.81 9.78
C ILE A 92 -2.35 -18.55 8.77
N MET A 93 -3.58 -18.39 9.24
CA MET A 93 -4.73 -18.08 8.40
C MET A 93 -4.90 -16.57 8.18
N PHE A 94 -4.67 -16.08 6.96
CA PHE A 94 -4.84 -14.66 6.60
C PHE A 94 -5.20 -14.50 5.12
N GLY A 95 -5.93 -13.45 4.73
CA GLY A 95 -6.18 -13.11 3.33
C GLY A 95 -5.62 -11.73 2.96
N PRO A 96 -5.63 -11.35 1.67
CA PRO A 96 -5.14 -10.02 1.25
C PRO A 96 -5.81 -8.86 1.99
N HIS A 97 -7.12 -8.99 2.28
CA HIS A 97 -7.87 -7.98 3.02
C HIS A 97 -7.57 -7.95 4.53
N THR A 98 -7.04 -9.03 5.10
CA THR A 98 -6.66 -9.08 6.53
C THR A 98 -5.65 -7.99 6.85
N PHE A 99 -4.62 -7.80 6.02
CA PHE A 99 -3.61 -6.75 6.22
C PHE A 99 -4.22 -5.35 6.22
N ARG A 100 -5.18 -5.10 5.32
CA ARG A 100 -5.90 -3.82 5.26
C ARG A 100 -6.73 -3.57 6.52
N HIS A 101 -7.42 -4.60 7.02
CA HIS A 101 -8.18 -4.51 8.26
C HIS A 101 -7.26 -4.27 9.47
N SER A 102 -6.17 -5.04 9.58
CA SER A 102 -5.18 -4.85 10.65
C SER A 102 -4.59 -3.44 10.64
N TYR A 103 -4.25 -2.90 9.46
CA TYR A 103 -3.79 -1.52 9.32
C TYR A 103 -4.83 -0.52 9.83
N ALA A 104 -6.09 -0.65 9.41
CA ALA A 104 -7.17 0.23 9.85
C ALA A 104 -7.38 0.18 11.38
N THR A 105 -7.47 -1.03 11.92
CA THR A 105 -7.66 -1.25 13.36
C THR A 105 -6.52 -0.67 14.19
N GLU A 106 -5.28 -0.84 13.74
CA GLU A 106 -4.12 -0.33 14.47
C GLU A 106 -4.05 1.20 14.45
N LEU A 107 -4.36 1.84 13.33
CA LEU A 107 -4.45 3.30 13.28
C LEU A 107 -5.54 3.84 14.21
N LEU A 108 -6.72 3.20 14.24
CA LEU A 108 -7.81 3.60 15.13
C LEU A 108 -7.44 3.41 16.60
N ARG A 109 -6.73 2.33 16.96
CA ARG A 109 -6.21 2.11 18.31
C ARG A 109 -5.23 3.19 18.75
N ARG A 110 -4.48 3.74 17.81
CA ARG A 110 -3.57 4.88 18.03
C ARG A 110 -4.26 6.24 17.95
N GLN A 111 -5.59 6.26 17.99
CA GLN A 111 -6.41 7.47 17.96
C GLN A 111 -6.19 8.32 16.70
N VAL A 112 -5.77 7.72 15.59
CA VAL A 112 -5.76 8.41 14.29
C VAL A 112 -7.22 8.73 13.93
N PRO A 113 -7.53 9.98 13.53
CA PRO A 113 -8.88 10.36 13.16
C PRO A 113 -9.46 9.41 12.09
N VAL A 114 -10.70 8.96 12.28
CA VAL A 114 -11.35 7.97 11.40
C VAL A 114 -11.41 8.45 9.95
N GLU A 115 -11.46 9.76 9.77
CA GLU A 115 -11.41 10.49 8.51
C GLU A 115 -10.11 10.25 7.76
N VAL A 116 -8.98 10.36 8.47
CA VAL A 116 -7.64 10.10 7.94
C VAL A 116 -7.51 8.61 7.59
N VAL A 117 -8.01 7.72 8.46
CA VAL A 117 -8.01 6.27 8.19
C VAL A 117 -8.82 5.97 6.92
N ALA A 118 -10.04 6.50 6.79
CA ALA A 118 -10.90 6.29 5.63
C ALA A 118 -10.26 6.81 4.33
N HIS A 119 -9.64 8.00 4.38
CA HIS A 119 -8.89 8.59 3.27
C HIS A 119 -7.73 7.68 2.82
N LEU A 120 -6.86 7.24 3.75
CA LEU A 120 -5.71 6.37 3.46
C LEU A 120 -6.15 5.01 2.87
N LEU A 121 -7.29 4.50 3.32
CA LEU A 121 -7.87 3.28 2.81
C LEU A 121 -8.51 3.49 1.42
N GLY A 122 -9.03 4.66 1.10
CA GLY A 122 -9.82 4.88 -0.12
C GLY A 122 -11.20 4.22 -0.04
N HIS A 123 -11.81 4.22 1.15
CA HIS A 123 -13.19 3.78 1.33
C HIS A 123 -14.14 4.95 1.00
N ALA A 124 -14.88 4.82 -0.10
CA ALA A 124 -16.00 5.71 -0.39
C ALA A 124 -17.26 5.40 0.45
N SER A 125 -17.37 4.20 1.07
CA SER A 125 -18.64 3.70 1.62
C SER A 125 -18.83 3.83 3.14
N ILE A 126 -17.93 4.50 3.86
CA ILE A 126 -18.21 5.00 5.23
C ILE A 126 -18.61 6.49 5.16
N ALA A 127 -18.68 7.06 3.95
CA ALA A 127 -18.98 8.46 3.75
C ALA A 127 -20.49 8.71 3.72
N THR A 128 -21.06 9.00 4.89
CA THR A 128 -22.24 9.88 4.99
C THR A 128 -21.81 11.34 5.25
N THR A 129 -20.55 11.71 4.94
CA THR A 129 -20.01 13.05 5.24
C THR A 129 -18.97 13.46 4.20
N SER A 130 -19.38 13.57 2.93
CA SER A 130 -18.48 13.85 1.79
C SER A 130 -17.75 15.19 1.88
N ASP A 131 -18.37 16.20 2.50
CA ASP A 131 -17.94 17.58 2.34
C ASP A 131 -16.79 17.98 3.27
N ALA A 132 -16.61 17.28 4.39
CA ALA A 132 -15.50 17.52 5.31
C ALA A 132 -14.16 16.92 4.83
N TYR A 133 -14.20 15.91 3.95
CA TYR A 133 -13.02 15.09 3.60
C TYR A 133 -12.39 15.40 2.25
N ALA A 134 -13.07 16.17 1.40
CA ALA A 134 -12.59 16.55 0.08
C ALA A 134 -11.25 17.33 0.12
N HIS A 135 -10.86 17.84 1.28
CA HIS A 135 -9.69 18.72 1.44
C HIS A 135 -8.51 18.09 2.19
N LEU A 136 -8.59 16.82 2.63
CA LEU A 136 -7.43 16.18 3.28
C LEU A 136 -6.26 16.07 2.30
N LYS A 137 -5.17 16.78 2.61
CA LYS A 137 -3.91 16.72 1.87
C LYS A 137 -2.99 15.65 2.46
N VAL A 138 -1.97 15.29 1.70
CA VAL A 138 -0.98 14.30 2.13
C VAL A 138 -0.25 14.75 3.40
N GLU A 139 0.00 16.05 3.58
CA GLU A 139 0.58 16.63 4.79
C GLU A 139 -0.30 16.42 6.02
N ASP A 140 -1.63 16.56 5.88
CA ASP A 140 -2.56 16.36 7.00
C ASP A 140 -2.51 14.90 7.48
N THR A 141 -2.54 13.96 6.53
CA THR A 141 -2.43 12.53 6.85
C THR A 141 -1.07 12.19 7.47
N ARG A 142 0.03 12.78 6.96
CA ARG A 142 1.37 12.57 7.51
C ARG A 142 1.45 13.06 8.95
N ARG A 143 0.98 14.28 9.24
CA ARG A 143 0.97 14.83 10.61
C ARG A 143 0.20 13.95 11.57
N ALA A 144 -0.98 13.46 11.17
CA ALA A 144 -1.78 12.56 11.98
C ALA A 144 -1.04 11.23 12.27
N LEU A 145 -0.36 10.67 11.27
CA LEU A 145 0.41 9.43 11.46
C LEU A 145 1.68 9.64 12.31
N VAL A 146 2.33 10.80 12.25
CA VAL A 146 3.46 11.14 13.13
C VAL A 146 2.99 11.31 14.57
N ALA A 147 1.89 12.06 14.79
CA ALA A 147 1.31 12.26 16.12
C ALA A 147 0.88 10.93 16.78
N ALA A 148 0.42 9.97 15.98
CA ALA A 148 0.06 8.61 16.41
C ALA A 148 1.26 7.67 16.61
N GLY A 149 2.50 8.16 16.42
CA GLY A 149 3.72 7.36 16.49
C GLY A 149 3.78 6.24 15.45
N TRP A 150 3.02 6.35 14.35
CA TRP A 150 3.04 5.41 13.23
C TRP A 150 4.18 5.71 12.26
N LEU A 151 4.43 7.00 12.01
CA LEU A 151 5.60 7.47 11.28
C LEU A 151 6.56 8.13 12.26
N ALA A 152 7.87 7.94 12.04
CA ALA A 152 8.87 8.77 12.66
C ALA A 152 8.79 10.20 12.09
N ASP A 153 9.07 11.18 12.93
CA ASP A 153 9.23 12.56 12.47
C ASP A 153 10.36 12.62 11.42
N ARG A 154 10.18 13.46 10.41
CA ARG A 154 11.20 13.69 9.38
C ARG A 154 12.22 14.73 9.84
N ASP A 155 11.93 15.46 10.91
CA ASP A 155 12.81 16.47 11.49
C ASP A 155 13.81 15.80 12.45
N GLY A 156 14.90 15.32 11.87
CA GLY A 156 16.01 14.69 12.58
C GLY A 156 17.28 14.75 11.74
N SER A 157 17.98 15.88 11.87
CA SER A 157 19.43 16.12 11.71
C SER A 157 20.26 15.04 11.00
N TRP A 158 20.84 15.42 9.86
CA TRP A 158 22.21 15.02 9.54
C TRP A 158 23.18 15.97 10.22
#